data_AF-A0A2H3J0D2-F1
#
_entry.id   AF-A0A2H3J0D2-F1
#
_cell.length_a   1.000
_cell.length_b   1.000
_cell.length_c   1.000
_cell.angle_alpha   90.00
_cell.angle_beta   90.00
_cell.angle_gamma   90.00
#
_symmetry.space_group_name_H-M   'P 1'
#
loop_
_entity.id
_entity.type
_entity.pdbx_description
1 polymer ?
#
loop_
_entity_poly.entity_id
_entity_poly.type
_entity_poly.pdbx_seq_one_letter_code
_entity_poly.pdbx_strand_id
1 'polypeptide(L)'
;MGELKGGIHFTSLSFTSTDSPVEVKSVFAKHAEITTTNGLIEGEFHTTVSLALTTMNGHIKANASLYDDMLDGAPVSLVMKSSNGQIQSGIHLRSSSSTRSAFNISARSTHGDLHIDLDESPLDARLDLYARTSNASATVSMSREFEGSYRLQTTNALAAILLINAQRIHRACTVCGISLWRAIVALRKASFRGTRLLARMDMISYKLRMLRRL
;
A
#
# COMPACT_ATOMS: atom_id res chain seq x y z
N MET A 1 -0.32 22.83 3.34
CA MET A 1 1.14 22.73 3.57
C MET A 1 1.87 22.67 2.22
N GLY A 2 3.04 23.31 2.09
CA GLY A 2 3.81 23.43 0.84
C GLY A 2 4.50 22.15 0.37
N GLU A 3 5.13 22.19 -0.80
CA GLU A 3 5.88 21.09 -1.41
C GLU A 3 7.31 21.04 -0.87
N LEU A 4 7.75 19.90 -0.33
CA LEU A 4 9.09 19.70 0.24
C LEU A 4 9.97 18.76 -0.62
N LYS A 5 9.69 18.61 -1.92
CA LYS A 5 10.52 17.77 -2.79
C LYS A 5 11.90 18.40 -2.99
N GLY A 6 12.91 17.85 -2.30
CA GLY A 6 14.34 18.09 -2.55
C GLY A 6 15.09 19.01 -1.57
N GLY A 7 14.44 19.57 -0.55
CA GLY A 7 15.08 20.56 0.33
C GLY A 7 15.28 20.16 1.79
N ILE A 8 14.34 19.42 2.38
CA ILE A 8 14.31 19.21 3.83
C ILE A 8 14.09 17.73 4.14
N HIS A 9 15.09 17.15 4.80
CA HIS A 9 15.04 15.80 5.35
C HIS A 9 14.95 15.91 6.86
N PHE A 10 13.89 15.35 7.43
CA PHE A 10 13.72 15.32 8.89
C PHE A 10 14.36 14.07 9.46
N THR A 11 15.14 14.19 10.53
CA THR A 11 15.55 13.00 11.31
C THR A 11 14.34 12.42 12.03
N SER A 12 13.50 13.28 12.60
CA SER A 12 12.26 12.88 13.26
C SER A 12 11.18 13.91 12.98
N LEU A 13 9.99 13.44 12.64
CA LEU A 13 8.79 14.23 12.46
C LEU A 13 7.69 13.64 13.33
N SER A 14 7.13 14.43 14.22
CA SER A 14 5.95 14.04 15.02
C SER A 14 4.89 15.11 14.87
N PHE A 15 3.69 14.69 14.45
CA PHE A 15 2.54 15.59 14.29
C PHE A 15 1.31 14.99 14.94
N THR A 16 0.62 15.79 15.75
CA THR A 16 -0.59 15.37 16.45
C THR A 16 -1.71 16.41 16.26
N SER A 17 -2.90 15.95 15.88
CA SER A 17 -4.08 16.81 15.68
C SER A 17 -5.36 16.10 16.11
N THR A 18 -6.34 16.80 16.67
CA THR A 18 -7.62 16.16 17.03
C THR A 18 -8.59 16.19 15.85
N ASP A 19 -8.93 17.38 15.36
CA ASP A 19 -10.02 17.57 14.37
C ASP A 19 -9.57 18.17 13.05
N SER A 20 -8.29 18.50 12.91
CA SER A 20 -7.76 19.07 11.69
C SER A 20 -7.16 17.98 10.79
N PRO A 21 -7.46 18.00 9.47
CA PRO A 21 -6.85 17.09 8.52
C PRO A 21 -5.33 17.33 8.41
N VAL A 22 -4.60 16.27 8.11
CA VAL A 22 -3.16 16.29 7.85
C VAL A 22 -2.95 16.04 6.39
N GLU A 23 -2.77 17.12 5.63
CA GLU A 23 -2.54 17.06 4.19
C GLU A 23 -1.12 17.50 3.86
N VAL A 24 -0.33 16.57 3.34
CA VAL A 24 1.08 16.76 3.03
C VAL A 24 1.29 16.46 1.56
N LYS A 25 1.86 17.40 0.80
CA LYS A 25 2.20 17.13 -0.60
C LYS A 25 3.27 16.05 -0.73
N SER A 26 4.37 16.20 0.02
CA SER A 26 5.45 15.22 0.12
C SER A 26 6.31 15.55 1.34
N VAL A 27 6.76 14.54 2.09
CA VAL A 27 7.68 14.70 3.21
C VAL A 27 8.72 13.58 3.25
N PHE A 28 9.96 13.95 3.54
CA PHE A 28 11.09 13.02 3.70
C PHE A 28 11.53 13.02 5.16
N ALA A 29 11.42 11.87 5.82
CA ALA A 29 11.80 11.75 7.23
C ALA A 29 12.37 10.37 7.57
N LYS A 30 13.45 10.32 8.34
CA LYS A 30 14.03 9.07 8.86
C LYS A 30 13.01 8.36 9.76
N HIS A 31 12.44 9.10 10.70
CA HIS A 31 11.30 8.68 11.52
C HIS A 31 10.14 9.65 11.34
N ALA A 32 8.94 9.15 11.08
CA ALA A 32 7.73 9.96 11.00
C ALA A 32 6.59 9.31 11.79
N GLU A 33 5.93 10.10 12.64
CA GLU A 33 4.74 9.73 13.39
C GLU A 33 3.67 10.79 13.23
N ILE A 34 2.53 10.41 12.67
CA ILE A 34 1.39 11.29 12.44
C ILE A 34 0.19 10.66 13.11
N THR A 35 -0.33 11.35 14.11
CA THR A 35 -1.47 10.89 14.91
C THR A 35 -2.60 11.89 14.81
N THR A 36 -3.81 11.40 14.57
CA THR A 36 -5.01 12.22 14.68
C THR A 36 -6.20 11.48 15.27
N THR A 37 -7.24 12.20 15.69
CA THR A 37 -8.47 11.59 16.19
C THR A 37 -9.52 11.52 15.08
N ASN A 38 -9.87 12.67 14.50
CA ASN A 38 -10.96 12.81 13.52
C ASN A 38 -10.46 13.28 12.15
N GLY A 39 -9.26 13.86 12.08
CA GLY A 39 -8.66 14.31 10.83
C GLY A 39 -8.32 13.15 9.89
N LEU A 40 -8.47 13.37 8.59
CA LEU A 40 -7.86 12.49 7.59
C LEU A 40 -6.35 12.70 7.56
N ILE A 41 -5.61 11.67 7.16
CA ILE A 41 -4.18 11.74 6.85
C ILE A 41 -4.04 11.46 5.36
N GLU A 42 -3.60 12.46 4.60
CA GLU A 42 -3.38 12.34 3.16
C GLU A 42 -2.02 12.90 2.75
N GLY A 43 -1.31 12.17 1.88
CA GLY A 43 -0.06 12.68 1.32
C GLY A 43 0.93 11.65 0.81
N GLU A 44 2.08 12.15 0.36
CA GLU A 44 3.25 11.35 0.01
C GLU A 44 4.27 11.36 1.17
N PHE A 45 4.60 10.17 1.68
CA PHE A 45 5.52 10.00 2.80
C PHE A 45 6.71 9.16 2.34
N HIS A 46 7.90 9.68 2.58
CA HIS A 46 9.14 8.99 2.26
C HIS A 46 9.91 8.77 3.55
N THR A 47 10.24 7.52 3.86
CA THR A 47 10.97 7.17 5.08
C THR A 47 12.09 6.18 4.84
N THR A 48 13.12 6.26 5.67
CA THR A 48 14.25 5.32 5.67
C THR A 48 14.25 4.37 6.87
N VAL A 49 13.39 4.57 7.89
CA VAL A 49 13.37 3.71 9.08
C VAL A 49 11.96 3.35 9.54
N SER A 50 11.13 4.36 9.81
CA SER A 50 9.82 4.11 10.38
C SER A 50 8.82 5.20 10.03
N LEU A 51 7.66 4.79 9.54
CA LEU A 51 6.49 5.64 9.34
C LEU A 51 5.29 5.07 10.11
N ALA A 52 4.71 5.88 10.99
CA ALA A 52 3.50 5.55 11.73
C ALA A 52 2.40 6.57 11.42
N LEU A 53 1.29 6.11 10.84
CA LEU A 53 0.09 6.89 10.54
C LEU A 53 -1.07 6.33 11.36
N THR A 54 -1.55 7.10 12.33
CA THR A 54 -2.61 6.67 13.24
C THR A 54 -3.75 7.67 13.22
N THR A 55 -4.97 7.17 13.04
CA THR A 55 -6.20 7.95 13.20
C THR A 55 -7.24 7.13 13.94
N MET A 56 -8.26 7.75 14.54
CA MET A 56 -9.38 7.01 15.12
C MET A 56 -10.53 6.92 14.12
N ASN A 57 -10.96 8.05 13.58
CA ASN A 57 -12.15 8.16 12.74
C ASN A 57 -11.85 8.60 11.32
N GLY A 58 -10.72 9.28 11.09
CA GLY A 58 -10.36 9.79 9.78
C GLY A 58 -9.83 8.71 8.83
N HIS A 59 -9.81 9.04 7.55
CA HIS A 59 -9.25 8.17 6.51
C HIS A 59 -7.74 8.32 6.45
N ILE A 60 -7.04 7.22 6.15
CA ILE A 60 -5.63 7.26 5.76
C ILE A 60 -5.58 7.05 4.24
N LYS A 61 -5.15 8.07 3.50
CA LYS A 61 -4.93 8.02 2.05
C LYS A 61 -3.49 8.42 1.75
N ALA A 62 -2.58 7.47 1.90
CA ALA A 62 -1.14 7.76 1.93
C ALA A 62 -0.36 6.97 0.89
N ASN A 63 0.49 7.66 0.13
CA ASN A 63 1.50 7.00 -0.69
C ASN A 63 2.79 6.93 0.11
N ALA A 64 3.23 5.72 0.47
CA ALA A 64 4.43 5.50 1.26
C ALA A 64 5.56 4.97 0.40
N SER A 65 6.71 5.64 0.40
CA SER A 65 7.95 5.10 -0.15
C SER A 65 8.89 4.73 0.99
N LEU A 66 9.24 3.45 1.09
CA LEU A 66 10.14 2.92 2.10
C LEU A 66 11.50 2.71 1.45
N TYR A 67 12.52 3.37 1.97
CA TYR A 67 13.90 3.32 1.48
C TYR A 67 14.77 2.56 2.46
N ASP A 68 15.27 1.40 2.06
CA ASP A 68 16.29 0.71 2.83
C ASP A 68 17.68 1.19 2.38
N ASP A 69 18.19 2.20 3.07
CA ASP A 69 19.53 2.78 2.87
C ASP A 69 20.51 2.43 3.99
N MET A 70 20.05 1.69 5.01
CA MET A 70 20.84 1.42 6.21
C MET A 70 21.64 0.12 6.08
N LEU A 71 22.93 0.21 6.41
CA LEU A 71 23.83 -0.95 6.44
C LEU A 71 23.58 -1.89 7.63
N ASP A 72 22.81 -1.43 8.62
CA ASP A 72 22.60 -2.11 9.90
C ASP A 72 21.63 -3.31 9.78
N GLY A 73 21.00 -3.51 8.61
CA GLY A 73 20.12 -4.65 8.32
C GLY A 73 18.78 -4.64 9.08
N ALA A 74 18.46 -3.54 9.75
CA ALA A 74 17.18 -3.36 10.43
C ALA A 74 16.05 -3.15 9.41
N PRO A 75 14.89 -3.81 9.55
CA PRO A 75 13.80 -3.67 8.60
C PRO A 75 13.16 -2.28 8.67
N VAL A 76 12.87 -1.69 7.51
CA VAL A 76 12.10 -0.43 7.43
C VAL A 76 10.64 -0.73 7.74
N SER A 77 10.04 0.04 8.64
CA SER A 77 8.72 -0.23 9.19
C SER A 77 7.66 0.77 8.75
N LEU A 78 6.47 0.28 8.41
CA LEU A 78 5.29 1.08 8.12
C LEU A 78 4.12 0.58 8.97
N VAL A 79 3.55 1.47 9.77
CA VAL A 79 2.37 1.20 10.58
C VAL A 79 1.26 2.14 10.16
N MET A 80 0.13 1.59 9.74
CA MET A 80 -1.10 2.34 9.48
C MET A 80 -2.21 1.80 10.38
N LYS A 81 -2.84 2.67 11.14
CA LYS A 81 -3.89 2.28 12.08
C LYS A 81 -5.08 3.23 12.01
N SER A 82 -6.27 2.65 11.84
CA SER A 82 -7.54 3.36 12.00
C SER A 82 -8.49 2.53 12.85
N SER A 83 -9.45 3.16 13.53
CA SER A 83 -10.57 2.42 14.14
C SER A 83 -11.72 2.33 13.16
N ASN A 84 -12.15 3.48 12.61
CA ASN A 84 -13.37 3.58 11.81
C ASN A 84 -13.12 4.04 10.38
N GLY A 85 -11.99 4.69 10.11
CA GLY A 85 -11.68 5.18 8.79
C GLY A 85 -11.05 4.14 7.88
N GLN A 86 -11.28 4.33 6.58
CA GLN A 86 -10.65 3.55 5.52
C GLN A 86 -9.13 3.78 5.51
N ILE A 87 -8.38 2.72 5.23
CA ILE A 87 -6.95 2.80 4.90
C ILE A 87 -6.81 2.48 3.42
N GLN A 88 -6.37 3.47 2.65
CA GLN A 88 -5.98 3.33 1.25
C GLN A 88 -4.51 3.76 1.11
N SER A 89 -3.66 2.86 0.66
CA SER A 89 -2.23 3.18 0.54
C SER A 89 -1.57 2.52 -0.66
N GLY A 90 -0.87 3.34 -1.45
CA GLY A 90 0.11 2.86 -2.43
C GLY A 90 1.48 2.80 -1.76
N ILE A 91 2.14 1.65 -1.83
CA ILE A 91 3.41 1.40 -1.15
C ILE A 91 4.47 1.05 -2.19
N HIS A 92 5.56 1.81 -2.17
CA HIS A 92 6.72 1.61 -3.00
C HIS A 92 7.90 1.21 -2.12
N LEU A 93 8.49 0.05 -2.39
CA LEU A 93 9.68 -0.42 -1.70
C LEU A 93 10.90 -0.06 -2.55
N ARG A 94 11.92 0.51 -1.92
CA ARG A 94 13.16 0.90 -2.58
C ARG A 94 14.35 0.46 -1.75
N SER A 95 15.32 -0.12 -2.43
CA SER A 95 16.60 -0.47 -1.84
C SER A 95 17.71 0.12 -2.69
N SER A 96 18.68 0.77 -2.05
CA SER A 96 19.89 1.27 -2.72
C SER A 96 21.03 0.24 -2.68
N SER A 97 20.89 -0.84 -1.92
CA SER A 97 21.93 -1.85 -1.74
C SER A 97 21.63 -3.12 -2.51
N SER A 98 22.68 -3.82 -2.97
CA SER A 98 22.57 -5.20 -3.48
C SER A 98 22.38 -6.23 -2.38
N THR A 99 22.17 -5.79 -1.14
CA THR A 99 22.05 -6.63 0.05
C THR A 99 20.57 -6.88 0.35
N ARG A 100 20.27 -7.99 1.02
CA ARG A 100 18.92 -8.46 1.36
C ARG A 100 18.16 -7.43 2.22
N SER A 101 17.43 -6.53 1.57
CA SER A 101 16.59 -5.55 2.23
C SER A 101 15.40 -6.18 2.92
N ALA A 102 14.95 -5.59 4.04
CA ALA A 102 13.83 -6.08 4.81
C ALA A 102 12.80 -4.97 5.07
N PHE A 103 11.53 -5.27 4.83
CA PHE A 103 10.41 -4.35 5.02
C PHE A 103 9.35 -4.99 5.91
N ASN A 104 8.78 -4.21 6.83
CA ASN A 104 7.69 -4.65 7.69
C ASN A 104 6.52 -3.67 7.58
N ILE A 105 5.37 -4.15 7.11
CA ILE A 105 4.19 -3.34 6.91
C ILE A 105 3.05 -3.90 7.76
N SER A 106 2.47 -3.06 8.63
CA SER A 106 1.30 -3.40 9.43
C SER A 106 0.18 -2.39 9.22
N ALA A 107 -0.90 -2.80 8.57
CA ALA A 107 -2.11 -2.00 8.38
C ALA A 107 -3.29 -2.60 9.14
N ARG A 108 -3.95 -1.81 9.98
CA ARG A 108 -5.04 -2.29 10.84
C ARG A 108 -6.21 -1.31 10.87
N SER A 109 -7.40 -1.80 10.55
CA SER A 109 -8.67 -1.10 10.78
C SER A 109 -9.61 -1.93 11.66
N THR A 110 -10.67 -1.34 12.21
CA THR A 110 -11.76 -2.12 12.84
C THR A 110 -13.00 -2.13 11.95
N HIS A 111 -13.45 -0.95 11.50
CA HIS A 111 -14.65 -0.78 10.68
C HIS A 111 -14.39 -0.20 9.30
N GLY A 112 -13.18 0.27 9.03
CA GLY A 112 -12.82 0.82 7.73
C GLY A 112 -12.30 -0.23 6.77
N ASP A 113 -12.60 -0.03 5.48
CA ASP A 113 -12.01 -0.82 4.41
C ASP A 113 -10.49 -0.66 4.40
N LEU A 114 -9.80 -1.72 4.01
CA LEU A 114 -8.35 -1.75 3.88
C LEU A 114 -8.00 -2.04 2.42
N HIS A 115 -7.32 -1.12 1.77
CA HIS A 115 -6.81 -1.27 0.41
C HIS A 115 -5.32 -0.92 0.38
N ILE A 116 -4.49 -1.90 0.09
CA ILE A 116 -3.03 -1.72 -0.03
C ILE A 116 -2.63 -2.12 -1.43
N ASP A 117 -1.87 -1.26 -2.09
CA ASP A 117 -1.30 -1.51 -3.40
C ASP A 117 0.24 -1.54 -3.31
N LEU A 118 0.83 -2.70 -3.54
CA LEU A 118 2.28 -2.88 -3.61
C LEU A 118 2.69 -2.90 -5.08
N ASP A 119 2.94 -1.72 -5.63
CA ASP A 119 3.24 -1.49 -7.04
C ASP A 119 4.65 -2.01 -7.43
N GLU A 120 5.65 -1.71 -6.60
CA GLU A 120 7.07 -1.96 -6.89
C GLU A 120 7.77 -2.57 -5.68
N SER A 121 8.52 -3.65 -5.91
CA SER A 121 9.42 -4.28 -4.93
C SER A 121 10.79 -4.49 -5.56
N PRO A 122 11.90 -4.15 -4.87
CA PRO A 122 13.24 -4.49 -5.32
C PRO A 122 13.39 -6.01 -5.41
N LEU A 123 14.22 -6.46 -6.36
CA LEU A 123 14.64 -7.86 -6.42
C LEU A 123 15.38 -8.20 -5.12
N ASP A 124 15.11 -9.38 -4.55
CA ASP A 124 15.70 -9.88 -3.30
C ASP A 124 15.33 -9.11 -2.00
N ALA A 125 14.35 -8.20 -2.05
CA ALA A 125 13.77 -7.59 -0.86
C ALA A 125 12.77 -8.51 -0.17
N ARG A 126 12.91 -8.71 1.14
CA ARG A 126 11.99 -9.48 1.97
C ARG A 126 10.93 -8.59 2.61
N LEU A 127 9.67 -8.79 2.23
CA LEU A 127 8.52 -8.09 2.82
C LEU A 127 7.78 -8.99 3.83
N ASP A 128 7.51 -8.46 5.02
CA ASP A 128 6.52 -9.01 5.95
C ASP A 128 5.31 -8.08 6.03
N LEU A 129 4.17 -8.52 5.50
CA LEU A 129 2.93 -7.74 5.44
C LEU A 129 1.87 -8.30 6.38
N TYR A 130 1.37 -7.48 7.30
CA TYR A 130 0.22 -7.77 8.13
C TYR A 130 -0.92 -6.78 7.89
N ALA A 131 -1.99 -7.23 7.26
CA ALA A 131 -3.17 -6.42 6.97
C ALA A 131 -4.39 -7.03 7.67
N ARG A 132 -5.07 -6.25 8.52
CA ARG A 132 -6.25 -6.72 9.25
C ARG A 132 -7.36 -5.67 9.32
N THR A 133 -8.59 -6.12 9.14
CA THR A 133 -9.80 -5.39 9.55
C THR A 133 -10.74 -6.32 10.31
N SER A 134 -11.83 -5.82 10.89
CA SER A 134 -12.81 -6.67 11.58
C SER A 134 -14.13 -6.70 10.83
N ASN A 135 -14.67 -5.54 10.46
CA ASN A 135 -16.04 -5.38 9.97
C ASN A 135 -16.15 -4.91 8.52
N ALA A 136 -15.01 -4.79 7.82
CA ALA A 136 -14.94 -4.24 6.48
C ALA A 136 -14.08 -5.09 5.54
N SER A 137 -14.05 -4.74 4.26
CA SER A 137 -13.26 -5.49 3.29
C SER A 137 -11.76 -5.22 3.46
N ALA A 138 -10.94 -6.21 3.14
CA ALA A 138 -9.50 -6.05 3.07
C ALA A 138 -8.99 -6.56 1.73
N THR A 139 -8.37 -5.70 0.94
CA THR A 139 -7.81 -6.02 -0.36
C THR A 139 -6.34 -5.62 -0.38
N VAL A 140 -5.48 -6.55 -0.80
CA VAL A 140 -4.07 -6.27 -1.03
C VAL A 140 -3.74 -6.65 -2.46
N SER A 141 -3.23 -5.69 -3.24
CA SER A 141 -2.56 -5.97 -4.49
C SER A 141 -1.06 -6.13 -4.27
N MET A 142 -0.46 -7.16 -4.86
CA MET A 142 0.97 -7.44 -4.77
C MET A 142 1.59 -7.59 -6.16
N SER A 143 2.84 -7.14 -6.28
CA SER A 143 3.68 -7.39 -7.44
C SER A 143 4.13 -8.86 -7.51
N ARG A 144 4.58 -9.31 -8.68
CA ARG A 144 5.07 -10.69 -8.87
C ARG A 144 6.45 -10.91 -8.28
N GLU A 145 7.19 -9.82 -8.12
CA GLU A 145 8.54 -9.74 -7.57
C GLU A 145 8.53 -9.82 -6.04
N PHE A 146 7.35 -9.95 -5.42
CA PHE A 146 7.20 -10.11 -3.98
C PHE A 146 7.96 -11.34 -3.48
N GLU A 147 8.84 -11.10 -2.51
CA GLU A 147 9.49 -12.14 -1.71
C GLU A 147 9.20 -11.89 -0.22
N GLY A 148 8.69 -12.90 0.49
CA GLY A 148 8.46 -12.81 1.93
C GLY A 148 7.18 -13.46 2.43
N SER A 149 6.59 -12.89 3.48
CA SER A 149 5.37 -13.38 4.13
C SER A 149 4.28 -12.31 4.13
N TYR A 150 3.04 -12.76 4.01
CA TYR A 150 1.88 -11.90 4.18
C TYR A 150 0.83 -12.59 5.04
N ARG A 151 0.02 -11.78 5.72
CA ARG A 151 -1.17 -12.22 6.45
C ARG A 151 -2.25 -11.18 6.29
N LEU A 152 -3.30 -11.57 5.59
CA LEU A 152 -4.52 -10.78 5.40
C LEU A 152 -5.65 -11.41 6.23
N GLN A 153 -6.31 -10.61 7.07
CA GLN A 153 -7.37 -11.10 7.95
C GLN A 153 -8.56 -10.14 8.03
N THR A 154 -9.76 -10.68 7.97
CA THR A 154 -11.00 -10.00 8.32
C THR A 154 -11.90 -10.95 9.12
N THR A 155 -12.83 -10.41 9.92
CA THR A 155 -13.75 -11.22 10.73
C THR A 155 -15.11 -11.35 10.06
N ASN A 156 -15.70 -10.23 9.60
CA ASN A 156 -17.10 -10.15 9.18
C ASN A 156 -17.30 -9.73 7.71
N ALA A 157 -16.24 -9.77 6.91
CA ALA A 157 -16.28 -9.29 5.52
C ALA A 157 -15.32 -10.10 4.62
N LEU A 158 -15.08 -9.63 3.39
CA LEU A 158 -14.20 -10.31 2.43
C LEU A 158 -12.75 -9.87 2.59
N ALA A 159 -11.83 -10.84 2.55
CA ALA A 159 -10.41 -10.64 2.38
C ALA A 159 -9.98 -11.15 1.01
N ALA A 160 -9.35 -10.31 0.21
CA ALA A 160 -8.90 -10.65 -1.13
C ALA A 160 -7.44 -10.24 -1.38
N ILE A 161 -6.73 -11.07 -2.12
CA ILE A 161 -5.37 -10.79 -2.58
C ILE A 161 -5.39 -10.80 -4.10
N LEU A 162 -4.85 -9.76 -4.70
CA LEU A 162 -4.75 -9.58 -6.14
C LEU A 162 -3.27 -9.62 -6.53
N LEU A 163 -2.88 -10.60 -7.34
CA LEU A 163 -1.55 -10.62 -7.94
C LEU A 163 -1.60 -9.78 -9.21
N ILE A 164 -0.93 -8.64 -9.21
CA ILE A 164 -0.86 -7.78 -10.38
C ILE A 164 0.26 -8.32 -11.28
N ASN A 165 -0.07 -8.57 -12.54
CA ASN A 165 0.94 -8.80 -13.57
C ASN A 165 1.57 -7.44 -13.87
N ALA A 166 2.85 -7.25 -13.55
CA ALA A 166 3.62 -6.07 -13.94
C ALA A 166 3.71 -5.97 -15.48
N GLN A 167 2.64 -5.49 -16.09
CA GLN A 167 2.54 -4.93 -17.42
C GLN A 167 1.90 -3.56 -17.28
N ARG A 168 2.45 -2.72 -16.39
CA ARG A 168 2.20 -1.28 -16.43
C ARG A 168 2.99 -0.78 -17.63
N ILE A 169 2.35 -0.89 -18.79
CA ILE A 169 2.79 -0.31 -20.05
C ILE A 169 3.18 1.13 -19.74
N HIS A 170 4.48 1.43 -19.81
CA HIS A 170 4.95 2.80 -19.86
C HIS A 170 4.13 3.52 -20.92
N ARG A 171 3.32 4.49 -20.50
CA ARG A 171 2.82 5.52 -21.41
C ARG A 171 4.03 6.35 -21.84
N ALA A 172 4.81 5.83 -22.77
CA ALA A 172 5.60 6.63 -23.68
C ALA A 172 4.63 7.18 -24.73
N CYS A 173 3.84 8.18 -24.34
CA CYS A 173 3.16 9.05 -25.29
C CYS A 173 4.06 10.27 -25.49
N THR A 174 5.03 10.15 -26.39
CA THR A 174 5.58 11.32 -27.09
C THR A 174 6.04 10.88 -28.47
N VAL A 175 5.36 11.45 -29.47
CA VAL A 175 5.78 11.57 -30.88
C VAL A 175 5.84 10.26 -31.69
N CYS A 176 4.70 9.89 -32.27
CA CYS A 176 4.66 9.73 -33.73
C CYS A 176 3.21 9.94 -34.19
N GLY A 177 2.96 11.12 -34.78
CA GLY A 177 1.73 11.32 -35.51
C GLY A 177 1.74 10.41 -36.74
N ILE A 178 0.68 9.62 -36.91
CA ILE A 178 0.01 9.30 -38.17
C ILE A 178 -1.28 8.54 -37.79
N SER A 179 -2.39 9.13 -38.22
CA SER A 179 -3.75 8.63 -38.36
C SER A 179 -4.01 7.14 -38.10
N LEU A 180 -4.95 6.83 -37.20
CA LEU A 180 -5.92 5.74 -37.44
C LEU A 180 -7.23 5.95 -36.66
N TRP A 181 -8.02 6.94 -37.11
CA TRP A 181 -9.46 7.00 -36.86
C TRP A 181 -10.12 5.86 -37.65
N ARG A 182 -10.13 4.62 -37.13
CA ARG A 182 -10.99 3.48 -37.59
C ARG A 182 -10.67 2.20 -36.79
N ALA A 183 -11.03 2.17 -35.51
CA ALA A 183 -11.18 0.90 -34.76
C ALA A 183 -12.09 1.02 -33.52
N ILE A 184 -12.90 2.09 -33.42
CA ILE A 184 -14.00 2.19 -32.47
C ILE A 184 -15.24 1.82 -33.28
N VAL A 185 -15.71 0.56 -33.19
CA VAL A 185 -17.11 0.10 -33.48
C VAL A 185 -17.26 -1.43 -33.45
N ALA A 186 -16.21 -2.25 -33.32
CA ALA A 186 -16.37 -3.71 -33.28
C ALA A 186 -15.93 -4.30 -31.93
N LEU A 187 -16.83 -4.30 -30.93
CA LEU A 187 -17.00 -5.34 -29.88
C LEU A 187 -17.95 -4.85 -28.76
N ARG A 188 -19.19 -4.56 -29.15
CA ARG A 188 -20.37 -4.63 -28.26
C ARG A 188 -21.25 -5.76 -28.79
N LYS A 189 -21.14 -6.97 -28.22
CA LYS A 189 -22.19 -8.01 -28.16
C LYS A 189 -21.67 -9.31 -27.53
N ALA A 190 -21.93 -9.48 -26.24
CA ALA A 190 -22.15 -10.76 -25.51
C ALA A 190 -22.39 -10.39 -24.04
N SER A 191 -23.60 -10.04 -23.62
CA SER A 191 -24.71 -10.93 -23.22
C SER A 191 -24.37 -11.92 -22.10
N PHE A 192 -24.58 -11.46 -20.86
CA PHE A 192 -25.52 -12.01 -19.86
C PHE A 192 -25.56 -13.53 -19.59
N ARG A 193 -25.16 -13.91 -18.36
CA ARG A 193 -25.60 -15.01 -17.45
C ARG A 193 -24.41 -15.27 -16.50
N GLY A 194 -24.40 -14.94 -15.21
CA GLY A 194 -25.39 -15.23 -14.18
C GLY A 194 -24.87 -16.39 -13.32
N THR A 195 -24.15 -16.13 -12.21
CA THR A 195 -24.17 -16.96 -10.99
C THR A 195 -23.59 -16.20 -9.81
N ARG A 196 -24.39 -16.02 -8.75
CA ARG A 196 -23.95 -15.59 -7.41
C ARG A 196 -23.39 -16.81 -6.69
N LEU A 197 -22.15 -16.73 -6.22
CA LEU A 197 -21.59 -17.67 -5.24
C LEU A 197 -21.46 -16.92 -3.90
N LEU A 198 -22.50 -17.02 -3.08
CA LEU A 198 -22.49 -16.64 -1.68
C LEU A 198 -21.80 -17.78 -0.92
N ALA A 199 -20.48 -17.65 -0.71
CA ALA A 199 -19.77 -18.47 0.25
C ALA A 199 -19.82 -17.75 1.61
N ARG A 200 -20.70 -18.23 2.49
CA ARG A 200 -20.64 -17.97 3.92
C ARG A 200 -19.70 -19.03 4.48
N MET A 201 -18.49 -18.67 4.90
CA MET A 201 -17.55 -19.66 5.45
C MET A 201 -16.51 -19.04 6.38
N ASP A 202 -16.30 -19.76 7.47
CA ASP A 202 -15.54 -19.44 8.67
C ASP A 202 -14.07 -19.06 8.41
N MET A 203 -13.61 -18.11 9.22
CA MET A 203 -12.23 -17.89 9.69
C MET A 203 -11.12 -18.67 8.94
N ILE A 204 -10.67 -18.15 7.79
CA ILE A 204 -9.54 -18.72 7.07
C ILE A 204 -8.27 -17.90 7.34
N SER A 205 -7.35 -18.49 8.10
CA SER A 205 -5.98 -17.96 8.27
C SER A 205 -5.07 -18.60 7.21
N TYR A 206 -4.78 -17.88 6.13
CA TYR A 206 -3.81 -18.33 5.14
C TYR A 206 -2.37 -18.04 5.62
N LYS A 207 -1.57 -19.09 5.82
CA LYS A 207 -0.11 -19.01 6.01
C LYS A 207 0.54 -19.70 4.81
N LEU A 208 0.67 -18.99 3.69
CA LEU A 208 1.40 -19.52 2.53
C LEU A 208 2.88 -19.18 2.66
N ARG A 209 3.73 -20.21 2.65
CA ARG A 209 5.19 -20.09 2.55
C ARG A 209 5.57 -20.58 1.16
N MET A 210 5.86 -19.68 0.21
CA MET A 210 6.40 -20.10 -1.08
C MET A 210 7.84 -20.59 -0.85
N LEU A 211 8.07 -21.88 -1.09
CA LEU A 211 9.41 -22.47 -1.16
C LEU A 211 9.88 -22.43 -2.61
N ARG A 212 11.05 -21.80 -2.86
CA ARG A 212 11.76 -21.86 -4.14
C ARG A 212 11.97 -23.33 -4.53
N ARG A 213 11.53 -23.72 -5.73
CA ARG A 213 12.18 -24.81 -6.46
C ARG A 213 13.49 -24.25 -7.02
N LEU A 214 14.59 -24.90 -6.64
CA LEU A 214 15.91 -24.74 -7.26
C LEU A 214 15.87 -25.24 -8.71
#